data_AF-A0AAD7D8E5-F1
#
_entry.id   AF-A0AAD7D8E5-F1
#
_cell.length_a   1.000
_cell.length_b   1.000
_cell.length_c   1.000
_cell.angle_alpha   90.00
_cell.angle_beta   90.00
_cell.angle_gamma   90.00
#
_symmetry.space_group_name_H-M   'P 1'
#
loop_
_entity.id
_entity.type
_entity.pdbx_description
1 polymer ?
#
loop_
_entity_poly.entity_id
_entity_poly.type
_entity_poly.pdbx_seq_one_letter_code
_entity_poly.pdbx_strand_id
1 'polypeptide(L)'
;MPKPANELYRRLRSQKHGIPQFTPEPNENLPTEYRKVGVSIGDVGVWSEDSFDVLFNTCWPATYSINAAQGVPKDFAPFPLERRDISRRLYHSPGTVIASAKVTRISLSVGASSVVTPFFPTTVGSSVTFELQSKECAMLVLPEGASREKLLPVETFRAHVKRYSHDWYKFAGDRLPSSGFLFVVTGCDKTASWGIATASTASRAIGVSLKFAVVGDDPQLS
;
A
#
# COMPACT_ATOMS: atom_id res chain seq x y z
N MET A 1 23.97 -12.30 8.32
CA MET A 1 23.62 -11.81 6.97
C MET A 1 22.69 -10.61 7.11
N PRO A 2 22.80 -9.57 6.27
CA PRO A 2 21.83 -8.48 6.25
C PRO A 2 20.43 -9.01 5.90
N LYS A 3 19.40 -8.54 6.59
CA LYS A 3 18.02 -8.97 6.35
C LYS A 3 17.51 -8.44 5.01
N PRO A 4 16.68 -9.20 4.28
CA PRO A 4 15.97 -8.72 3.10
C PRO A 4 15.18 -7.43 3.37
N ALA A 5 15.14 -6.53 2.39
CA ALA A 5 14.48 -5.23 2.50
C ALA A 5 12.99 -5.37 2.82
N ASN A 6 12.30 -6.26 2.14
CA ASN A 6 10.90 -6.57 2.40
C ASN A 6 10.62 -7.08 3.83
N GLU A 7 11.50 -7.92 4.38
CA GLU A 7 11.39 -8.39 5.76
C GLU A 7 11.47 -7.22 6.75
N LEU A 8 12.41 -6.30 6.55
CA LEU A 8 12.52 -5.08 7.34
C LEU A 8 11.28 -4.19 7.17
N TYR A 9 10.79 -4.06 5.94
CA TYR A 9 9.64 -3.20 5.63
C TYR A 9 8.36 -3.61 6.35
N ARG A 10 8.15 -4.92 6.55
CA ARG A 10 7.01 -5.45 7.35
C ARG A 10 6.94 -4.89 8.77
N ARG A 11 8.03 -4.34 9.32
CA ARG A 11 8.03 -3.70 10.66
C ARG A 11 7.15 -2.45 10.74
N LEU A 12 6.79 -1.84 9.60
CA LEU A 12 5.81 -0.75 9.58
C LEU A 12 4.43 -1.19 10.10
N ARG A 13 4.14 -2.50 10.19
CA ARG A 13 2.94 -3.02 10.89
C ARG A 13 2.83 -2.50 12.33
N SER A 14 3.95 -2.22 13.00
CA SER A 14 3.98 -1.62 14.34
C SER A 14 3.29 -0.24 14.41
N GLN A 15 3.19 0.47 13.28
CA GLN A 15 2.55 1.78 13.16
C GLN A 15 1.02 1.71 13.03
N LYS A 16 0.43 0.51 13.01
CA LYS A 16 -1.04 0.29 13.05
C LYS A 16 -1.83 0.93 11.90
N HIS A 17 -1.21 1.05 10.72
CA HIS A 17 -1.87 1.55 9.51
C HIS A 17 -2.44 0.44 8.60
N GLY A 18 -2.22 -0.84 8.92
CA GLY A 18 -2.60 -1.99 8.10
C GLY A 18 -1.38 -2.86 7.78
N ILE A 19 -1.44 -3.60 6.66
CA ILE A 19 -0.31 -4.36 6.14
C ILE A 19 0.44 -3.49 5.13
N PRO A 20 1.72 -3.18 5.37
CA PRO A 20 2.52 -2.41 4.42
C PRO A 20 2.82 -3.24 3.17
N GLN A 21 2.65 -2.65 1.98
CA GLN A 21 3.00 -3.24 0.68
C GLN A 21 4.38 -2.76 0.27
N PHE A 22 5.32 -3.68 0.08
CA PHE A 22 6.67 -3.32 -0.37
C PHE A 22 6.70 -3.01 -1.87
N THR A 23 5.85 -3.71 -2.63
CA THR A 23 5.56 -3.42 -4.04
C THR A 23 4.09 -3.02 -4.16
N PRO A 24 3.74 -1.73 -3.96
CA PRO A 24 2.35 -1.26 -4.00
C PRO A 24 1.81 -1.10 -5.42
N GLU A 25 2.66 -1.13 -6.45
CA GLU A 25 2.24 -1.05 -7.85
C GLU A 25 1.32 -2.24 -8.22
N PRO A 26 0.21 -1.99 -8.93
CA PRO A 26 -0.65 -3.07 -9.38
C PRO A 26 0.03 -3.89 -10.47
N ASN A 27 -0.21 -5.20 -10.49
CA ASN A 27 0.27 -6.10 -11.54
C ASN A 27 -0.16 -5.59 -12.93
N GLU A 28 0.80 -5.49 -13.86
CA GLU A 28 0.58 -4.93 -15.19
C GLU A 28 -0.41 -5.73 -16.05
N ASN A 29 -0.60 -7.02 -15.74
CA ASN A 29 -1.57 -7.89 -16.40
C ASN A 29 -3.02 -7.61 -15.98
N LEU A 30 -3.24 -6.76 -14.97
CA LEU A 30 -4.58 -6.38 -14.55
C LEU A 30 -5.20 -5.35 -15.51
N PRO A 31 -6.54 -5.34 -15.63
CA PRO A 31 -7.24 -4.36 -16.46
C PRO A 31 -6.81 -2.92 -16.16
N THR A 32 -6.62 -2.12 -17.20
CA THR A 32 -6.15 -0.74 -17.09
C THR A 32 -7.03 0.11 -16.17
N GLU A 33 -8.36 -0.09 -16.19
CA GLU A 33 -9.31 0.58 -15.32
C GLU A 33 -9.06 0.25 -13.84
N TYR A 34 -8.71 -1.01 -13.55
CA TYR A 34 -8.36 -1.42 -12.20
C TYR A 34 -7.01 -0.83 -11.77
N ARG A 35 -5.99 -0.85 -12.64
CA ARG A 35 -4.67 -0.29 -12.35
C ARG A 35 -4.71 1.20 -11.97
N LYS A 36 -5.62 1.98 -12.56
CA LYS A 36 -5.85 3.39 -12.22
C LYS A 36 -6.39 3.62 -10.81
N VAL A 37 -7.12 2.64 -10.26
CA VAL A 37 -7.75 2.76 -8.93
C VAL A 37 -6.92 2.05 -7.86
N GLY A 38 -6.27 0.95 -8.22
CA GLY A 38 -5.53 0.07 -7.34
C GLY A 38 -6.42 -0.67 -6.33
N VAL A 39 -5.78 -1.25 -5.32
CA VAL A 39 -6.43 -1.97 -4.22
C VAL A 39 -7.57 -1.16 -3.61
N SER A 40 -8.71 -1.78 -3.40
CA SER A 40 -9.97 -1.17 -3.03
C SER A 40 -10.75 -2.04 -2.04
N ILE A 41 -11.65 -1.41 -1.29
CA ILE A 41 -12.53 -2.13 -0.34
C ILE A 41 -13.32 -3.21 -1.10
N GLY A 42 -13.35 -4.41 -0.52
CA GLY A 42 -13.99 -5.58 -1.12
C GLY A 42 -13.05 -6.46 -1.94
N ASP A 43 -11.82 -6.04 -2.24
CA ASP A 43 -10.88 -6.93 -2.89
C ASP A 43 -10.60 -8.16 -2.03
N VAL A 44 -10.73 -9.31 -2.65
CA VAL A 44 -10.40 -10.63 -2.09
C VAL A 44 -9.14 -11.09 -2.79
N GLY A 45 -8.11 -11.42 -2.01
CA GLY A 45 -6.79 -11.69 -2.57
C GLY A 45 -5.87 -12.42 -1.62
N VAL A 46 -4.67 -12.67 -2.12
CA VAL A 46 -3.59 -13.36 -1.40
C VAL A 46 -2.36 -12.46 -1.33
N TRP A 47 -1.47 -12.72 -0.37
CA TRP A 47 -0.17 -12.07 -0.35
C TRP A 47 0.85 -12.96 -1.04
N SER A 48 1.48 -12.41 -2.08
CA SER A 48 2.57 -13.05 -2.81
C SER A 48 3.85 -12.28 -2.50
N GLU A 49 4.71 -12.87 -1.68
CA GLU A 49 5.98 -12.31 -1.14
C GLU A 49 5.87 -10.89 -0.53
N ASP A 50 5.65 -9.89 -1.39
CA ASP A 50 5.75 -8.45 -1.18
C ASP A 50 4.59 -7.62 -1.77
N SER A 51 3.68 -8.23 -2.55
CA SER A 51 2.50 -7.62 -3.15
C SER A 51 1.20 -8.28 -2.68
N PHE A 52 0.10 -7.54 -2.82
CA PHE A 52 -1.24 -8.08 -2.67
C PHE A 52 -1.81 -8.44 -4.05
N ASP A 53 -2.00 -9.73 -4.30
CA ASP A 53 -2.55 -10.24 -5.55
C ASP A 53 -4.05 -10.37 -5.42
N VAL A 54 -4.77 -9.47 -6.09
CA VAL A 54 -6.23 -9.47 -6.14
C VAL A 54 -6.74 -10.63 -7.00
N LEU A 55 -7.71 -11.38 -6.47
CA LEU A 55 -8.39 -12.43 -7.21
C LEU A 55 -9.71 -11.93 -7.80
N PHE A 56 -10.49 -11.18 -7.03
CA PHE A 56 -11.73 -10.52 -7.46
C PHE A 56 -12.14 -9.49 -6.40
N ASN A 57 -13.11 -8.63 -6.70
CA ASN A 57 -13.72 -7.73 -5.73
C ASN A 57 -15.15 -8.21 -5.39
N THR A 58 -15.40 -8.50 -4.11
CA THR A 58 -16.70 -9.02 -3.65
C THR A 58 -17.82 -7.98 -3.66
N CYS A 59 -17.53 -6.70 -3.82
CA CYS A 59 -18.53 -5.63 -3.84
C CYS A 59 -18.92 -5.23 -5.26
N TRP A 60 -18.17 -5.67 -6.27
CA TRP A 60 -18.41 -5.30 -7.66
C TRP A 60 -19.11 -6.42 -8.43
N PRO A 61 -19.93 -6.09 -9.46
CA PRO A 61 -20.55 -7.10 -10.31
C PRO A 61 -19.53 -8.01 -10.99
N ALA A 62 -19.94 -9.21 -11.38
CA ALA A 62 -19.09 -10.15 -12.13
C ALA A 62 -18.63 -9.59 -13.49
N THR A 63 -19.42 -8.66 -14.06
CA THR A 63 -19.13 -7.99 -15.34
C THR A 63 -18.13 -6.84 -15.21
N TYR A 64 -17.75 -6.44 -13.99
CA TYR A 64 -16.78 -5.38 -13.78
C TYR A 64 -15.38 -5.85 -14.19
N SER A 65 -14.52 -4.95 -14.69
CA SER A 65 -13.30 -5.33 -15.42
C SER A 65 -12.40 -6.33 -14.68
N ILE A 66 -12.10 -6.12 -13.40
CA ILE A 66 -11.28 -7.05 -12.62
C ILE A 66 -11.93 -8.42 -12.44
N ASN A 67 -13.24 -8.44 -12.16
CA ASN A 67 -14.01 -9.67 -11.93
C ASN A 67 -14.22 -10.45 -13.24
N ALA A 68 -14.42 -9.75 -14.35
CA ALA A 68 -14.55 -10.34 -15.67
C ALA A 68 -13.22 -10.94 -16.14
N ALA A 69 -12.11 -10.25 -15.88
CA ALA A 69 -10.78 -10.70 -16.28
C ALA A 69 -10.27 -11.90 -15.47
N GLN A 70 -10.50 -11.91 -14.15
CA GLN A 70 -10.00 -12.96 -13.24
C GLN A 70 -11.01 -14.09 -12.99
N GLY A 71 -12.27 -13.87 -13.39
CA GLY A 71 -13.40 -14.71 -13.00
C GLY A 71 -13.87 -14.43 -11.56
N VAL A 72 -14.96 -15.09 -11.19
CA VAL A 72 -15.54 -15.04 -9.85
C VAL A 72 -15.93 -16.45 -9.38
N PRO A 73 -16.12 -16.67 -8.07
CA PRO A 73 -16.66 -17.93 -7.55
C PRO A 73 -18.00 -18.33 -8.21
N LYS A 74 -18.29 -19.64 -8.26
CA LYS A 74 -19.47 -20.18 -8.98
C LYS A 74 -20.81 -19.54 -8.57
N ASP A 75 -21.05 -19.41 -7.27
CA ASP A 75 -22.29 -18.85 -6.71
C ASP A 75 -22.07 -17.39 -6.24
N PHE A 76 -21.30 -16.63 -7.03
CA PHE A 76 -20.93 -15.26 -6.70
C PHE A 76 -22.15 -14.35 -6.59
N ALA A 77 -22.27 -13.72 -5.42
CA ALA A 77 -23.20 -12.65 -5.17
C ALA A 77 -22.42 -11.42 -4.68
N PRO A 78 -22.49 -10.27 -5.37
CA PRO A 78 -21.80 -9.08 -4.92
C PRO A 78 -22.46 -8.53 -3.64
N PHE A 79 -21.64 -8.09 -2.69
CA PHE A 79 -22.12 -7.33 -1.55
C PHE A 79 -22.54 -5.93 -2.01
N PRO A 80 -23.76 -5.45 -1.69
CA PRO A 80 -24.24 -4.14 -2.10
C PRO A 80 -23.60 -3.03 -1.25
N LEU A 81 -22.32 -2.76 -1.48
CA LEU A 81 -21.57 -1.73 -0.76
C LEU A 81 -22.06 -0.33 -1.16
N GLU A 82 -22.58 0.43 -0.21
CA GLU A 82 -23.02 1.79 -0.46
C GLU A 82 -21.96 2.82 -0.07
N ARG A 83 -22.02 4.02 -0.66
CA ARG A 83 -21.10 5.12 -0.32
C ARG A 83 -21.14 5.47 1.17
N ARG A 84 -22.30 5.35 1.83
CA ARG A 84 -22.47 5.63 3.26
C ARG A 84 -21.72 4.63 4.16
N ASP A 85 -21.38 3.47 3.64
CA ASP A 85 -20.65 2.43 4.38
C ASP A 85 -19.13 2.67 4.38
N ILE A 86 -18.65 3.69 3.66
CA ILE A 86 -17.23 3.99 3.49
C ILE A 86 -16.92 5.38 4.05
N SER A 87 -15.97 5.45 4.97
CA SER A 87 -15.31 6.70 5.35
C SER A 87 -14.11 6.94 4.44
N ARG A 88 -14.13 8.03 3.65
CA ARG A 88 -12.97 8.53 2.91
C ARG A 88 -12.53 9.89 3.46
N ARG A 89 -11.23 10.07 3.70
CA ARG A 89 -10.65 11.35 4.13
C ARG A 89 -9.19 11.47 3.71
N LEU A 90 -8.70 12.69 3.54
CA LEU A 90 -7.26 12.93 3.61
C LEU A 90 -6.79 12.56 5.02
N TYR A 91 -5.77 11.72 5.12
CA TYR A 91 -5.38 11.13 6.41
C TYR A 91 -3.93 11.39 6.76
N HIS A 92 -3.03 11.23 5.81
CA HIS A 92 -1.64 11.65 5.94
C HIS A 92 -1.45 12.95 5.19
N SER A 93 -0.93 13.97 5.88
CA SER A 93 -0.57 15.23 5.24
C SER A 93 0.62 15.05 4.28
N PRO A 94 0.77 15.92 3.26
CA PRO A 94 1.97 15.97 2.44
C PRO A 94 3.25 15.97 3.27
N GLY A 95 4.22 15.15 2.86
CA GLY A 95 5.48 14.98 3.57
C GLY A 95 5.44 14.07 4.80
N THR A 96 4.39 13.28 4.98
CA THR A 96 4.35 12.34 6.12
C THR A 96 5.42 11.26 5.98
N VAL A 97 6.07 10.93 7.10
CA VAL A 97 7.04 9.84 7.21
C VAL A 97 6.53 8.82 8.23
N ILE A 98 6.27 7.60 7.76
CA ILE A 98 5.89 6.47 8.58
C ILE A 98 7.13 5.60 8.76
N ALA A 99 7.68 5.54 9.97
CA ALA A 99 8.93 4.82 10.25
C ALA A 99 8.75 3.78 11.35
N SER A 100 9.49 2.67 11.26
CA SER A 100 9.51 1.64 12.31
C SER A 100 10.38 2.01 13.52
N ALA A 101 11.13 3.11 13.43
CA ALA A 101 11.99 3.64 14.47
C ALA A 101 11.86 5.17 14.55
N LYS A 102 12.31 5.74 15.67
CA LYS A 102 12.30 7.20 15.88
C LYS A 102 13.26 7.87 14.90
N VAL A 103 12.72 8.72 14.04
CA VAL A 103 13.48 9.66 13.20
C VAL A 103 13.93 10.82 14.08
N THR A 104 15.23 11.08 14.13
CA THR A 104 15.82 12.16 14.95
C THR A 104 16.15 13.41 14.15
N ARG A 105 16.38 13.26 12.84
CA ARG A 105 16.67 14.39 11.95
C ARG A 105 16.14 14.12 10.54
N ILE A 106 15.62 15.16 9.92
CA ILE A 106 15.28 15.21 8.49
C ILE A 106 16.01 16.42 7.91
N SER A 107 16.78 16.21 6.86
CA SER A 107 17.52 17.27 6.16
C SER A 107 17.25 17.19 4.67
N LEU A 108 16.98 18.32 4.04
CA LEU A 108 16.82 18.45 2.61
C LEU A 108 18.11 18.96 2.00
N SER A 109 18.61 18.29 0.96
CA SER A 109 19.73 18.77 0.16
C SER A 109 19.24 19.16 -1.25
N VAL A 110 19.63 20.35 -1.70
CA VAL A 110 19.40 20.88 -3.06
C VAL A 110 20.73 21.44 -3.56
N GLY A 111 21.32 20.80 -4.58
CA GLY A 111 22.66 21.14 -5.05
C GLY A 111 23.71 20.97 -3.95
N ALA A 112 24.51 22.00 -3.67
CA ALA A 112 25.53 22.01 -2.62
C ALA A 112 25.02 22.47 -1.23
N SER A 113 23.74 22.84 -1.11
CA SER A 113 23.17 23.40 0.11
C SER A 113 22.25 22.41 0.81
N SER A 114 22.34 22.33 2.14
CA SER A 114 21.50 21.46 2.97
C SER A 114 20.77 22.27 4.04
N VAL A 115 19.45 22.12 4.10
CA VAL A 115 18.57 22.81 5.05
C VAL A 115 17.75 21.79 5.84
N VAL A 116 17.65 21.97 7.15
CA VAL A 116 16.73 21.18 7.99
C VAL A 116 15.32 21.71 7.77
N THR A 117 14.43 20.88 7.21
CA THR A 117 13.05 21.28 6.89
C THR A 117 12.09 20.14 7.13
N PRO A 118 10.85 20.43 7.60
CA PRO A 118 9.77 19.44 7.67
C PRO A 118 9.08 19.21 6.31
N PHE A 119 9.42 19.97 5.27
CA PHE A 119 8.78 19.90 3.96
C PHE A 119 9.55 19.02 2.97
N PHE A 120 8.80 18.19 2.23
CA PHE A 120 9.34 17.36 1.16
C PHE A 120 9.47 18.16 -0.14
N PRO A 121 10.56 17.96 -0.89
CA PRO A 121 10.81 18.75 -2.07
C PRO A 121 9.86 18.36 -3.19
N THR A 122 9.31 19.36 -3.86
CA THR A 122 8.68 19.24 -5.18
C THR A 122 9.66 19.57 -6.32
N THR A 123 10.92 19.88 -5.98
CA THR A 123 11.94 20.33 -6.93
C THR A 123 12.84 19.18 -7.38
N VAL A 124 13.01 19.05 -8.70
CA VAL A 124 13.91 18.07 -9.35
C VAL A 124 15.34 18.21 -8.82
N GLY A 125 15.99 17.07 -8.52
CA GLY A 125 17.38 17.03 -8.05
C GLY A 125 17.56 17.16 -6.53
N SER A 126 16.46 17.19 -5.78
CA SER A 126 16.49 17.24 -4.31
C SER A 126 16.63 15.84 -3.68
N SER A 127 17.37 15.74 -2.58
CA SER A 127 17.44 14.52 -1.77
C SER A 127 17.05 14.80 -0.33
N VAL A 128 16.24 13.91 0.25
CA VAL A 128 15.90 13.97 1.68
C VAL A 128 16.73 12.94 2.42
N THR A 129 17.44 13.39 3.44
CA THR A 129 18.26 12.55 4.31
C THR A 129 17.64 12.46 5.70
N PHE A 130 17.58 11.25 6.21
CA PHE A 130 17.00 10.88 7.48
C PHE A 130 18.09 10.31 8.39
N GLU A 131 18.07 10.72 9.64
CA GLU A 131 18.85 10.09 10.70
C GLU A 131 17.91 9.42 11.69
N LEU A 132 18.22 8.17 12.04
CA LEU A 132 17.41 7.35 12.94
C LEU A 132 18.28 6.73 14.03
N GLN A 133 17.74 6.65 15.24
CA GLN A 133 18.36 5.95 16.36
C GLN A 133 17.88 4.50 16.43
N SER A 134 18.37 3.66 15.52
CA SER A 134 18.10 2.22 15.51
C SER A 134 19.20 1.47 14.76
N LYS A 135 19.32 0.16 15.01
CA LYS A 135 20.14 -0.76 14.20
C LYS A 135 19.45 -1.21 12.93
N GLU A 136 18.13 -1.10 12.88
CA GLU A 136 17.30 -1.51 11.75
C GLU A 136 16.16 -0.51 11.59
N CYS A 137 15.88 -0.11 10.36
CA CYS A 137 14.74 0.76 10.08
C CYS A 137 14.03 0.36 8.79
N ALA A 138 12.75 0.72 8.77
CA ALA A 138 11.90 0.74 7.59
C ALA A 138 11.14 2.06 7.61
N MET A 139 10.99 2.66 6.44
CA MET A 139 10.39 3.97 6.25
C MET A 139 9.54 3.97 5.00
N LEU A 140 8.36 4.57 5.11
CA LEU A 140 7.50 4.97 4.02
C LEU A 140 7.36 6.49 4.07
N VAL A 141 7.79 7.14 3.01
CA VAL A 141 7.64 8.58 2.80
C VAL A 141 6.46 8.81 1.86
N LEU A 142 5.61 9.78 2.20
CA LEU A 142 4.43 10.17 1.44
C LEU A 142 4.56 11.65 1.03
N PRO A 143 5.26 11.97 -0.08
CA PRO A 143 5.49 13.35 -0.50
C PRO A 143 4.19 14.15 -0.65
N GLU A 144 3.19 13.58 -1.31
CA GLU A 144 1.87 14.19 -1.51
C GLU A 144 0.84 13.82 -0.41
N GLY A 145 1.29 13.09 0.61
CA GLY A 145 0.42 12.59 1.66
C GLY A 145 -0.35 11.37 1.19
N ALA A 146 -1.44 11.03 1.88
CA ALA A 146 -2.28 9.91 1.49
C ALA A 146 -3.72 10.07 2.00
N SER A 147 -4.65 9.62 1.17
CA SER A 147 -6.04 9.44 1.56
C SER A 147 -6.23 8.09 2.25
N ARG A 148 -7.20 8.01 3.15
CA ARG A 148 -7.62 6.76 3.79
C ARG A 148 -9.06 6.47 3.43
N GLU A 149 -9.28 5.24 3.00
CA GLU A 149 -10.60 4.63 2.85
C GLU A 149 -10.76 3.54 3.90
N LYS A 150 -11.89 3.56 4.59
CA LYS A 150 -12.21 2.55 5.60
C LYS A 150 -13.68 2.19 5.52
N LEU A 151 -13.95 0.89 5.47
CA LEU A 151 -15.28 0.35 5.67
C LEU A 151 -15.70 0.63 7.12
N LEU A 152 -16.84 1.29 7.28
CA LEU A 152 -17.46 1.47 8.59
C LEU A 152 -17.88 0.09 9.15
N PRO A 153 -18.10 -0.04 10.47
CA PRO A 153 -18.60 -1.30 11.02
C PRO A 153 -19.94 -1.66 10.39
N VAL A 154 -19.91 -2.62 9.47
CA VAL A 154 -21.07 -3.13 8.75
C VAL A 154 -21.14 -4.62 9.03
N GLU A 155 -21.90 -5.01 10.06
CA GLU A 155 -22.07 -6.43 10.45
C GLU A 155 -22.56 -7.27 9.27
N THR A 156 -23.34 -6.68 8.36
CA THR A 156 -23.80 -7.36 7.14
C THR A 156 -22.65 -7.69 6.19
N PHE A 157 -21.59 -6.87 6.12
CA PHE A 157 -20.39 -7.17 5.33
C PHE A 157 -19.62 -8.34 5.93
N ARG A 158 -19.48 -8.37 7.26
CA ARG A 158 -18.85 -9.50 7.94
C ARG A 158 -19.66 -10.79 7.76
N ALA A 159 -20.99 -10.71 7.84
CA ALA A 159 -21.88 -11.83 7.57
C ALA A 159 -21.75 -12.32 6.12
N HIS A 160 -21.64 -11.40 5.16
CA HIS A 160 -21.38 -11.70 3.75
C HIS A 160 -20.08 -12.47 3.56
N VAL A 161 -18.97 -11.93 4.08
CA VAL A 161 -17.66 -12.60 4.03
C VAL A 161 -17.74 -13.99 4.62
N LYS A 162 -18.37 -14.15 5.79
CA LYS A 162 -18.50 -15.46 6.46
C LYS A 162 -19.35 -16.45 5.67
N ARG A 163 -20.39 -15.98 4.98
CA ARG A 163 -21.27 -16.80 4.16
C ARG A 163 -20.56 -17.38 2.94
N TYR A 164 -19.74 -16.57 2.27
CA TYR A 164 -19.13 -16.94 1.00
C TYR A 164 -17.65 -17.35 1.09
N SER A 165 -17.00 -17.19 2.25
CA SER A 165 -15.56 -17.44 2.40
C SER A 165 -15.14 -18.84 1.95
N HIS A 166 -15.96 -19.86 2.19
CA HIS A 166 -15.63 -21.23 1.78
C HIS A 166 -15.55 -21.38 0.25
N ASP A 167 -16.47 -20.75 -0.48
CA ASP A 167 -16.46 -20.79 -1.95
C ASP A 167 -15.35 -19.90 -2.52
N TRP A 168 -14.99 -18.82 -1.82
CA TRP A 168 -13.84 -17.99 -2.17
C TRP A 168 -12.52 -18.77 -2.02
N TYR A 169 -12.41 -19.57 -0.96
CA TYR A 169 -11.28 -20.46 -0.74
C TYR A 169 -11.16 -21.52 -1.84
N LYS A 170 -12.27 -22.17 -2.21
CA LYS A 170 -12.30 -23.10 -3.35
C LYS A 170 -11.93 -22.44 -4.67
N PHE A 171 -12.43 -21.22 -4.89
CA PHE A 171 -12.12 -20.44 -6.09
C PHE A 171 -10.63 -20.09 -6.15
N ALA A 172 -10.02 -19.70 -5.03
CA ALA A 172 -8.59 -19.38 -4.99
C ALA A 172 -7.73 -20.57 -5.45
N GLY A 173 -8.05 -21.79 -4.99
CA GLY A 173 -7.42 -23.02 -5.46
C GLY A 173 -5.89 -22.97 -5.35
N ASP A 174 -5.20 -23.31 -6.44
CA ASP A 174 -3.72 -23.32 -6.51
C ASP A 174 -3.08 -21.93 -6.37
N ARG A 175 -3.87 -20.85 -6.41
CA ARG A 175 -3.39 -19.48 -6.14
C ARG A 175 -3.23 -19.21 -4.64
N LEU A 176 -3.69 -20.10 -3.76
CA LEU A 176 -3.46 -19.96 -2.32
C LEU A 176 -1.98 -20.13 -1.99
N PRO A 177 -1.38 -19.21 -1.23
CA PRO A 177 -0.01 -19.36 -0.77
C PRO A 177 0.08 -20.50 0.25
N SER A 178 1.30 -20.96 0.55
CA SER A 178 1.53 -22.02 1.56
C SER A 178 1.02 -21.65 2.96
N SER A 179 0.81 -20.36 3.24
CA SER A 179 0.17 -19.91 4.49
C SER A 179 -1.32 -20.24 4.58
N GLY A 180 -1.97 -20.50 3.45
CA GLY A 180 -3.40 -20.79 3.36
C GLY A 180 -4.31 -19.60 3.70
N PHE A 181 -3.78 -18.37 3.79
CA PHE A 181 -4.59 -17.20 4.14
C PHE A 181 -5.15 -16.51 2.90
N LEU A 182 -6.46 -16.29 2.94
CA LEU A 182 -7.18 -15.39 2.04
C LEU A 182 -7.51 -14.10 2.80
N PHE A 183 -7.36 -12.97 2.13
CA PHE A 183 -7.56 -11.65 2.73
C PHE A 183 -8.69 -10.92 2.03
N VAL A 184 -9.42 -10.12 2.81
CA VAL A 184 -10.47 -9.23 2.32
C VAL A 184 -10.12 -7.82 2.73
N VAL A 185 -10.05 -6.92 1.75
CA VAL A 185 -9.70 -5.52 1.99
C VAL A 185 -10.91 -4.80 2.60
N THR A 186 -10.75 -4.32 3.82
CA THR A 186 -11.75 -3.51 4.54
C THR A 186 -11.37 -2.03 4.63
N GLY A 187 -10.18 -1.67 4.15
CA GLY A 187 -9.69 -0.32 4.10
C GLY A 187 -8.29 -0.27 3.50
N CYS A 188 -7.91 0.89 2.99
CA CYS A 188 -6.61 1.12 2.39
C CYS A 188 -6.20 2.59 2.54
N ASP A 189 -4.89 2.82 2.54
CA ASP A 189 -4.33 4.15 2.34
C ASP A 189 -3.86 4.25 0.88
N LYS A 190 -4.23 5.32 0.19
CA LYS A 190 -3.87 5.57 -1.21
C LYS A 190 -3.08 6.86 -1.34
N THR A 191 -1.99 6.80 -2.09
CA THR A 191 -1.12 7.93 -2.43
C THR A 191 -0.80 7.93 -3.92
N ALA A 192 -0.55 9.11 -4.48
CA ALA A 192 -0.04 9.26 -5.84
C ALA A 192 1.49 9.07 -5.92
N SER A 193 2.20 9.30 -4.81
CA SER A 193 3.66 9.21 -4.74
C SER A 193 4.13 8.66 -3.40
N TRP A 194 5.19 7.84 -3.44
CA TRP A 194 5.79 7.25 -2.24
C TRP A 194 7.29 7.02 -2.41
N GLY A 195 7.98 6.89 -1.28
CA GLY A 195 9.36 6.42 -1.24
C GLY A 195 9.54 5.41 -0.12
N ILE A 196 10.18 4.28 -0.42
CA ILE A 196 10.48 3.23 0.55
C ILE A 196 11.97 3.23 0.85
N ALA A 197 12.33 3.15 2.12
CA ALA A 197 13.71 2.88 2.52
C ALA A 197 13.77 1.88 3.66
N THR A 198 14.73 0.96 3.58
CA THR A 198 15.05 0.02 4.64
C THR A 198 16.55 -0.05 4.84
N ALA A 199 16.99 -0.11 6.09
CA ALA A 199 18.42 -0.24 6.40
C ALA A 199 18.63 -1.13 7.61
N SER A 200 19.79 -1.78 7.66
CA SER A 200 20.29 -2.56 8.78
C SER A 200 21.79 -2.28 8.95
N THR A 201 22.22 -1.99 10.16
CA THR A 201 23.61 -1.66 10.49
C THR A 201 23.99 -2.19 11.88
N ALA A 202 25.29 -2.38 12.10
CA ALA A 202 25.82 -2.69 13.44
C ALA A 202 25.78 -1.48 14.39
N SER A 203 25.79 -0.26 13.83
CA SER A 203 25.72 1.00 14.57
C SER A 203 24.33 1.25 15.18
N ARG A 204 24.23 2.05 16.25
CA ARG A 204 22.94 2.50 16.79
C ARG A 204 22.37 3.74 16.08
N ALA A 205 23.06 4.23 15.07
CA ALA A 205 22.63 5.35 14.23
C ALA A 205 22.64 4.93 12.76
N ILE A 206 21.56 5.26 12.06
CA ILE A 206 21.38 5.04 10.62
C ILE A 206 21.18 6.39 9.93
N GLY A 207 21.95 6.63 8.86
CA GLY A 207 21.66 7.66 7.87
C GLY A 207 21.06 7.02 6.60
N VAL A 208 19.93 7.52 6.13
CA VAL A 208 19.24 7.07 4.90
C VAL A 208 18.98 8.28 4.03
N SER A 209 19.26 8.20 2.72
CA SER A 209 18.91 9.26 1.77
C SER A 209 17.97 8.71 0.71
N LEU A 210 16.89 9.45 0.44
CA LEU A 210 15.95 9.18 -0.64
C LEU A 210 16.00 10.33 -1.65
N LYS A 211 16.08 9.95 -2.93
CA LYS A 211 15.98 10.89 -4.05
C LYS A 211 14.60 10.72 -4.67
N PHE A 212 13.90 11.82 -4.85
CA PHE A 212 12.61 11.85 -5.54
C PHE A 212 12.81 12.52 -6.90
N ALA A 213 12.23 11.92 -7.93
CA ALA A 213 12.08 12.55 -9.23
C ALA A 213 10.60 12.93 -9.38
N VAL A 214 10.34 14.13 -9.89
CA VAL A 214 9.00 14.49 -10.35
C VAL A 214 8.78 13.76 -11.66
N VAL A 215 7.77 12.90 -11.73
CA VAL A 215 7.27 12.40 -13.01
C VAL A 215 6.61 13.60 -13.69
N GLY A 216 7.26 14.18 -14.69
CA GLY A 216 6.63 15.19 -15.53
C GLY A 216 5.42 14.58 -16.23
N ASP A 217 4.39 15.37 -16.52
CA ASP A 217 3.30 14.97 -17.40
C ASP A 217 3.90 14.37 -18.68
N ASP A 218 3.77 13.06 -18.85
CA ASP A 218 4.17 12.38 -20.06
C ASP A 218 3.15 12.77 -21.16
N PRO A 219 3.53 13.46 -22.24
CA PRO A 219 2.59 13.88 -23.28
C PRO A 219 2.02 12.73 -24.12
N GLN A 220 2.31 11.47 -23.77
CA GLN A 220 2.06 10.28 -24.61
C GLN A 220 0.78 9.51 -24.24
N LEU A 221 -0.13 10.07 -23.45
CA LEU A 221 -1.46 9.49 -23.21
C LEU A 221 -2.56 10.55 -23.35
N SER A 222 -2.81 10.96 -24.61
CA SER A 222 -4.07 11.56 -25.06
C SER A 222 -4.80 10.62 -26.00
#